data_AF-A0A7V8A6P4-F1
#
_entry.id   AF-A0A7V8A6P4-F1
#
_cell.length_a   1.000
_cell.length_b   1.000
_cell.length_c   1.000
_cell.angle_alpha   90.00
_cell.angle_beta   90.00
_cell.angle_gamma   90.00
#
_symmetry.space_group_name_H-M   'P 1'
#
loop_
_entity.id
_entity.type
_entity.pdbx_description
1 polymer ?
#
loop_
_entity_poly.entity_id
_entity_poly.type
_entity_poly.pdbx_seq_one_letter_code
_entity_poly.pdbx_strand_id
1 'polypeptide(L)'
;MFIVPGGIVLKIDLKKRRVHSLPVVKQVKKVKGRFGFSLLNFLVMSALFISVGFFVFNIGKSILDSVELYYNNRELEARINDLYYEKEVLLEAQENLLSDAEIELMAKDKLGLIKPGEVVYILENIN
;
A
#
# COMPACT_ATOMS: atom_id res chain seq x y z
N MET A 1 -67.19 -34.64 -36.42
CA MET A 1 -66.24 -35.00 -37.48
C MET A 1 -65.30 -36.07 -36.91
N PHE A 2 -65.39 -37.30 -37.44
CA PHE A 2 -64.60 -38.53 -37.22
C PHE A 2 -64.20 -38.91 -35.78
N ILE A 3 -64.97 -39.76 -35.08
CA ILE A 3 -65.01 -41.25 -35.07
C ILE A 3 -64.08 -41.85 -33.99
N VAL A 4 -64.70 -42.74 -33.21
CA VAL A 4 -64.34 -43.26 -31.88
C VAL A 4 -63.43 -44.52 -32.03
N PRO A 5 -63.26 -45.38 -31.00
CA PRO A 5 -62.28 -45.47 -29.90
C PRO A 5 -61.36 -46.73 -29.99
N GLY A 6 -60.56 -46.98 -28.95
CA GLY A 6 -60.17 -48.34 -28.56
C GLY A 6 -58.90 -48.89 -29.23
N GLY A 7 -58.12 -49.75 -28.60
CA GLY A 7 -58.24 -50.40 -27.30
C GLY A 7 -56.96 -51.18 -27.05
N ILE A 8 -56.67 -51.47 -25.79
CA ILE A 8 -55.72 -52.52 -25.44
C ILE A 8 -56.42 -53.84 -25.81
N VAL A 9 -56.15 -54.34 -27.00
CA VAL A 9 -56.56 -55.68 -27.41
C VAL A 9 -55.38 -56.60 -27.18
N LEU A 10 -55.30 -57.17 -25.98
CA LEU A 10 -54.52 -58.39 -25.74
C LEU A 10 -55.22 -59.54 -26.47
N LYS A 11 -55.01 -59.65 -27.79
CA LYS A 11 -55.28 -60.89 -28.53
C LYS A 11 -54.14 -61.86 -28.22
N ILE A 12 -54.37 -62.72 -27.23
CA ILE A 12 -53.59 -63.93 -27.04
C ILE A 12 -53.98 -64.85 -28.20
N ASP A 13 -53.18 -64.84 -29.27
CA ASP A 13 -53.30 -65.78 -30.37
C ASP A 13 -52.10 -66.74 -30.34
N LEU A 14 -52.36 -67.95 -29.83
CA LEU A 14 -51.45 -69.08 -29.77
C LEU A 14 -51.22 -69.62 -31.19
N LYS A 15 -50.30 -69.02 -31.94
CA LYS A 15 -49.83 -69.65 -33.19
C LYS A 15 -48.39 -69.29 -33.54
N LYS A 16 -47.47 -70.10 -33.00
CA LYS A 16 -46.28 -70.66 -33.66
C LYS A 16 -45.70 -69.80 -34.79
N ARG A 17 -44.64 -69.03 -34.51
CA ARG A 17 -43.55 -68.76 -35.47
C ARG A 17 -42.37 -68.04 -34.80
N ARG A 18 -41.21 -68.72 -34.84
CA ARG A 18 -39.81 -68.26 -34.68
C ARG A 18 -39.59 -66.96 -33.91
N VAL A 19 -39.08 -67.12 -32.69
CA VAL A 19 -38.44 -66.05 -31.93
C VAL A 19 -37.08 -65.76 -32.58
N HIS A 20 -37.01 -64.76 -33.46
CA HIS A 20 -35.73 -64.05 -33.64
C HIS A 20 -35.59 -63.14 -32.43
N SER A 21 -34.64 -63.48 -31.55
CA SER A 21 -34.27 -62.67 -30.41
C SER A 21 -33.80 -61.31 -30.90
N LEU A 22 -34.62 -60.28 -30.70
CA LEU A 22 -34.17 -58.89 -30.80
C LEU A 22 -33.02 -58.69 -29.79
N PRO A 23 -31.92 -58.02 -30.16
CA PRO A 23 -30.87 -57.75 -29.20
C PRO A 23 -31.43 -56.85 -28.10
N VAL A 24 -31.45 -57.37 -26.87
CA VAL A 24 -31.75 -56.58 -25.68
C VAL A 24 -30.69 -55.50 -25.59
N VAL A 25 -31.07 -54.27 -25.92
CA VAL A 25 -30.23 -53.09 -25.73
C VAL A 25 -29.93 -53.00 -24.24
N LYS A 26 -28.74 -53.45 -23.83
CA LYS A 26 -28.22 -53.26 -22.48
C LYS A 26 -28.14 -51.76 -22.25
N GLN A 27 -29.07 -51.23 -21.45
CA GLN A 27 -29.00 -49.89 -20.88
C GLN A 27 -27.70 -49.80 -20.06
N VAL A 28 -26.65 -49.23 -20.67
CA VAL A 28 -25.41 -48.93 -19.97
C VAL A 28 -25.75 -47.85 -18.94
N LYS A 29 -25.87 -48.23 -17.67
CA LYS A 29 -25.96 -47.28 -16.56
C LYS A 29 -24.72 -46.38 -16.62
N LYS A 30 -24.91 -45.14 -17.07
CA LYS A 30 -23.90 -44.07 -16.90
C LYS A 30 -23.70 -43.88 -15.40
N VAL A 31 -22.64 -44.48 -14.86
CA VAL A 31 -22.15 -44.19 -13.52
C VAL A 31 -21.65 -42.76 -13.56
N LYS A 32 -22.50 -41.83 -13.13
CA LYS A 32 -22.15 -40.42 -12.96
C LYS A 32 -21.17 -40.35 -11.78
N GLY A 33 -19.88 -40.35 -12.08
CA GLY A 33 -18.82 -40.30 -11.09
C GLY A 33 -18.97 -39.07 -10.19
N ARG A 34 -19.31 -39.29 -8.93
CA ARG A 34 -19.40 -38.27 -7.86
C ARG A 34 -18.03 -37.79 -7.36
N PHE A 35 -16.94 -38.09 -8.08
CA PHE A 35 -15.57 -37.87 -7.62
C PHE A 35 -15.06 -36.42 -7.71
N GLY A 36 -15.78 -35.52 -8.40
CA GLY A 36 -15.32 -34.13 -8.59
C GLY A 36 -15.67 -33.15 -7.46
N PHE A 37 -16.64 -33.46 -6.60
CA PHE A 37 -17.16 -32.48 -5.63
C PHE A 37 -16.23 -32.28 -4.43
N SER A 38 -15.49 -33.31 -4.02
CA SER A 38 -14.56 -33.24 -2.89
C SER A 38 -13.26 -32.50 -3.22
N LEU A 39 -12.77 -32.65 -4.46
CA LEU A 39 -11.49 -32.06 -4.89
C LEU A 39 -11.64 -30.56 -5.18
N LEU A 40 -12.80 -30.15 -5.71
CA LEU A 40 -13.15 -28.74 -5.89
C LEU A 40 -13.23 -28.00 -4.55
N ASN A 41 -13.90 -28.59 -3.56
CA ASN A 41 -13.99 -28.00 -2.22
C ASN A 41 -12.62 -27.87 -1.55
N PHE A 42 -11.73 -28.86 -1.73
CA PHE A 42 -10.37 -28.79 -1.22
C PHE A 42 -9.57 -27.65 -1.87
N LEU A 43 -9.67 -27.49 -3.20
CA LEU A 43 -9.03 -26.39 -3.94
C LEU A 43 -9.55 -25.02 -3.52
N VAL A 44 -10.86 -24.89 -3.32
CA VAL A 44 -11.47 -23.63 -2.85
C VAL A 44 -10.99 -23.30 -1.44
N MET A 45 -10.94 -24.29 -0.55
CA MET A 45 -10.41 -24.09 0.80
C MET A 45 -8.93 -23.71 0.78
N SER A 46 -8.09 -24.39 -0.01
CA SER A 46 -6.67 -24.04 -0.10
C SER A 46 -6.46 -22.63 -0.67
N ALA A 47 -7.24 -22.24 -1.69
CA ALA A 47 -7.18 -20.90 -2.26
C ALA A 47 -7.59 -19.82 -1.24
N LEU A 48 -8.60 -20.10 -0.41
CA LEU A 48 -9.00 -19.20 0.68
C LEU A 48 -7.88 -19.03 1.71
N PHE A 49 -7.25 -20.12 2.15
CA PHE A 49 -6.14 -20.04 3.10
C PHE A 49 -4.94 -19.25 2.54
N ILE A 50 -4.57 -19.48 1.27
CA ILE A 50 -3.49 -18.73 0.61
C ILE A 50 -3.85 -17.25 0.50
N SER A 51 -5.10 -16.94 0.11
CA SER A 51 -5.58 -15.57 0.00
C SER A 51 -5.51 -14.84 1.35
N VAL A 52 -6.04 -15.45 2.42
CA VAL A 52 -5.99 -14.86 3.76
C VAL A 52 -4.54 -14.63 4.21
N GLY A 53 -3.66 -15.61 4.00
CA GLY A 53 -2.23 -15.46 4.31
C GLY A 53 -1.57 -14.32 3.53
N PHE A 54 -1.88 -14.20 2.23
CA PHE A 54 -1.39 -13.10 1.40
C PHE A 54 -1.89 -11.73 1.90
N PHE A 55 -3.16 -11.61 2.28
CA PHE A 55 -3.69 -10.37 2.84
C PHE A 55 -3.01 -9.99 4.16
N VAL A 56 -2.87 -10.93 5.08
CA VAL A 56 -2.19 -10.69 6.37
C VAL A 56 -0.74 -10.24 6.15
N PHE A 57 -0.02 -10.89 5.23
CA PHE A 57 1.36 -10.53 4.90
C PHE A 57 1.47 -9.10 4.33
N ASN A 58 0.60 -8.74 3.36
CA ASN A 58 0.63 -7.41 2.76
C ASN A 58 0.23 -6.31 3.76
N ILE A 59 -0.77 -6.56 4.62
CA ILE A 59 -1.15 -5.64 5.68
C ILE A 59 0.02 -5.43 6.65
N GLY A 60 0.67 -6.53 7.07
CA GLY A 60 1.84 -6.45 7.95
C GLY A 60 2.96 -5.60 7.35
N LYS A 61 3.30 -5.81 6.08
CA LYS A 61 4.28 -4.99 5.36
C LYS A 61 3.87 -3.52 5.30
N SER A 62 2.62 -3.25 4.94
CA SER A 62 2.11 -1.87 4.84
C SER A 62 2.16 -1.11 6.16
N ILE A 63 1.97 -1.79 7.29
CA ILE A 63 2.09 -1.18 8.61
C ILE A 63 3.54 -0.80 8.90
N LEU A 64 4.50 -1.69 8.59
CA LEU A 64 5.93 -1.40 8.77
C LEU A 64 6.36 -0.19 7.94
N ASP A 65 5.98 -0.16 6.66
CA ASP A 65 6.30 0.96 5.75
C ASP A 65 5.68 2.28 6.27
N SER A 66 4.47 2.23 6.82
CA SER A 66 3.79 3.40 7.39
C SER A 66 4.50 3.92 8.65
N VAL A 67 5.02 3.03 9.49
CA VAL A 67 5.77 3.41 10.69
C VAL A 67 7.11 4.05 10.31
N GLU A 68 7.82 3.48 9.35
CA GLU A 68 9.05 4.07 8.82
C GLU A 68 8.81 5.47 8.24
N LEU A 69 7.76 5.62 7.42
CA LEU A 69 7.36 6.93 6.89
C LEU A 69 7.00 7.94 8.00
N TYR A 70 6.36 7.47 9.07
CA TYR A 70 6.04 8.33 10.21
C TYR A 70 7.31 8.86 10.89
N TYR A 71 8.29 8.00 11.16
CA TYR A 71 9.55 8.42 11.78
C TYR A 71 10.36 9.33 10.85
N ASN A 72 10.43 9.02 9.55
CA ASN A 72 11.11 9.86 8.58
C ASN A 72 10.48 11.25 8.49
N ASN A 73 9.14 11.34 8.52
CA ASN A 73 8.45 12.63 8.56
C ASN A 73 8.75 13.42 9.83
N ARG A 74 8.78 12.76 10.99
CA ARG A 74 9.13 13.40 12.27
C ARG A 74 10.57 13.92 12.26
N GLU A 75 11.51 13.15 11.72
CA GLU A 75 12.90 13.57 11.62
C GLU A 75 13.06 14.76 10.66
N LEU A 76 12.38 14.73 9.52
CA LEU A 76 12.37 15.84 8.57
C LEU A 76 11.76 17.11 9.19
N GLU A 77 10.66 16.99 9.93
CA GLU A 77 10.03 18.10 10.63
C GLU A 77 10.96 18.71 11.68
N ALA A 78 11.67 17.88 12.45
CA ALA A 78 12.68 18.35 13.39
C ALA A 78 13.82 19.11 12.68
N ARG A 79 14.39 18.54 11.61
CA ARG A 79 15.44 19.19 10.83
C ARG A 79 15.00 20.52 10.22
N ILE A 80 13.75 20.60 9.76
CA ILE A 80 13.18 21.84 9.21
C ILE A 80 13.11 22.91 10.31
N ASN A 81 12.64 22.55 11.50
CA ASN A 81 12.57 23.48 12.62
C ASN A 81 13.98 23.95 13.05
N ASP A 82 14.95 23.04 13.11
CA ASP A 82 16.34 23.39 13.42
C ASP A 82 16.91 24.38 12.40
N LEU A 83 16.65 24.17 11.10
CA LEU A 83 17.08 25.09 10.04
C LEU A 83 16.37 26.46 10.12
N TYR A 84 15.10 26.49 10.49
CA TYR A 84 14.39 27.76 10.72
C TYR A 84 14.97 28.52 11.89
N TYR A 85 15.26 27.83 12.99
CA TYR A 85 15.90 28.43 14.16
C TYR A 85 17.31 28.96 13.82
N GLU A 86 18.13 28.16 13.13
CA GLU A 86 19.46 28.59 12.69
C GLU A 86 19.38 29.81 11.77
N LYS A 87 18.42 29.83 10.85
CA LYS A 87 18.18 30.99 9.99
C LYS A 87 17.81 32.24 10.80
N GLU A 88 16.95 32.12 11.80
CA GLU A 88 16.57 33.26 12.65
C GLU A 88 17.77 33.79 13.43
N VAL A 89 18.57 32.91 14.04
CA VAL A 89 19.80 33.29 14.75
C VAL A 89 20.79 33.99 13.82
N LEU A 90 20.98 33.48 12.60
CA LEU A 90 21.86 34.09 11.61
C LEU A 90 21.36 35.45 11.11
N LEU A 91 20.05 35.63 10.97
CA LEU A 91 19.45 36.91 10.61
C LEU A 91 19.63 37.94 11.72
N GLU A 92 19.41 37.56 12.98
CA GLU A 92 19.66 38.42 14.13
C GLU A 92 21.15 38.81 14.23
N ALA A 93 22.05 37.83 14.04
CA ALA A 93 23.49 38.09 14.00
C ALA A 93 23.87 39.03 12.84
N GLN A 94 23.25 38.88 11.67
CA GLN A 94 23.47 39.77 10.54
C GLN A 94 22.98 41.20 10.85
N GLU A 95 21.81 41.35 11.46
CA GLU A 95 21.27 42.66 11.83
C GLU A 95 22.17 43.38 12.83
N ASN A 96 22.68 42.66 13.83
CA ASN A 96 23.62 43.20 14.82
C ASN A 96 24.94 43.67 14.16
N LEU A 97 25.52 42.83 13.28
CA LEU A 97 26.74 43.16 12.53
C LEU A 97 26.58 44.33 11.57
N LEU A 98 25.38 44.52 11.01
CA LEU A 98 25.05 45.63 10.14
C LEU A 98 24.60 46.88 10.90
N SER A 99 24.51 46.83 12.24
CA SER A 99 24.19 48.02 13.01
C SER A 99 25.31 49.07 12.86
N ASP A 100 24.92 50.32 12.63
CA ASP A 100 25.87 51.43 12.43
C ASP A 100 26.88 51.55 13.60
N ALA A 101 26.46 51.18 14.81
CA ALA A 101 27.30 51.20 16.01
C ALA A 101 28.40 50.12 15.97
N GLU A 102 28.09 48.89 15.55
CA GLU A 102 29.09 47.84 15.40
C GLU A 102 30.03 48.10 14.22
N ILE A 103 29.49 48.63 13.11
CA ILE A 103 30.30 49.03 11.94
C ILE A 103 31.30 50.12 12.36
N GLU A 104 30.84 51.13 13.11
CA GLU A 104 31.70 52.19 13.64
C GLU A 104 32.74 51.65 14.61
N LEU A 105 32.35 50.75 15.51
CA LEU A 105 33.27 50.11 16.45
C LEU A 105 34.35 49.32 15.72
N MET A 106 33.98 48.48 14.75
CA MET A 106 34.94 47.72 13.94
C MET A 106 35.83 48.62 13.08
N ALA A 107 35.28 49.71 12.52
CA ALA A 107 36.06 50.67 11.76
C ALA A 107 37.09 51.40 12.64
N LYS A 108 36.71 51.76 13.86
CA LYS A 108 37.62 52.36 14.85
C LYS A 108 38.70 51.37 15.30
N ASP A 109 38.31 50.15 15.66
CA ASP A 109 39.21 49.14 16.24
C ASP A 109 40.15 48.51 15.20
N LYS A 110 39.62 48.08 14.05
CA LYS A 110 40.41 47.35 13.04
C LYS A 110 41.07 48.25 12.00
N LEU A 111 40.42 49.35 11.63
CA LEU A 111 40.89 50.23 10.57
C LEU A 111 41.48 51.55 11.11
N GLY A 112 41.41 51.78 12.43
CA GLY A 112 41.86 53.03 13.05
C GLY A 112 41.10 54.25 12.54
N LEU A 113 39.90 54.06 11.97
CA LEU A 113 39.12 55.13 11.37
C LEU A 113 38.40 55.92 12.46
N ILE A 114 38.68 57.21 12.52
CA ILE A 114 38.08 58.15 13.48
C ILE A 114 37.17 59.08 12.69
N LYS A 115 35.99 59.41 13.24
CA LYS A 115 35.08 60.33 12.54
C LYS A 115 35.71 61.73 12.43
N PRO A 116 35.45 62.47 11.34
CA PRO A 116 35.93 63.85 11.22
C PRO A 116 35.41 64.70 12.39
N GLY A 117 36.33 65.26 13.18
CA GLY A 117 36.01 66.07 14.37
C GLY A 117 36.07 65.35 15.72
N GLU A 118 36.32 64.04 15.76
CA GLU A 118 36.65 63.32 17.00
C GLU A 118 38.13 63.53 17.37
N VAL A 119 38.40 63.79 18.65
CA VAL A 119 39.77 63.90 19.20
C VAL A 119 40.08 62.63 19.99
N VAL A 120 41.05 61.84 19.52
CA VAL A 120 41.49 60.63 20.22
C VAL A 120 42.59 60.98 21.21
N TYR A 121 42.35 60.72 22.48
CA TYR A 121 43.34 60.82 23.54
C TYR A 121 44.06 59.49 23.67
N ILE A 122 45.29 59.40 23.17
CA ILE A 122 46.16 58.26 23.41
C ILE A 122 46.75 58.45 24.81
N LEU A 123 46.25 57.68 25.77
CA LEU A 123 46.86 57.60 27.10
C LEU A 123 48.10 56.71 26.98
N GLU A 124 49.25 57.31 26.70
CA GLU A 124 50.54 56.63 26.85
C GLU A 124 50.67 56.23 28.31
N ASN A 125 50.73 54.92 28.57
CA ASN A 125 50.96 54.40 29.90
C ASN A 125 52.41 54.72 30.27
N ILE A 126 52.61 55.83 30.99
CA ILE A 126 53.90 56.23 31.53
C ILE A 126 54.22 55.24 32.64
N ASN A 127 54.99 54.22 32.29
CA ASN A 127 55.53 53.23 33.22
C ASN A 127 56.77 53.80 33.91
#